data_AF-A0A9W8L2X4-F1
#
_entry.id   AF-A0A9W8L2X4-F1
#
_cell.length_a   1.000
_cell.length_b   1.000
_cell.length_c   1.000
_cell.angle_alpha   90.00
_cell.angle_beta   90.00
_cell.angle_gamma   90.00
#
_symmetry.space_group_name_H-M   'P 1'
#
loop_
_entity.id
_entity.type
_entity.pdbx_description
1 polymer ?
#
loop_
_entity_poly.entity_id
_entity_poly.type
_entity_poly.pdbx_seq_one_letter_code
_entity_poly.pdbx_strand_id
1 'polypeptide(L)'
;MSTPVLDAVELMKENGFDQLPVITAKGILRGIVTLGNVLSLVTTGRVTSDAKVSDVMFRFQTGSSKKFREITPETPLAELEHFFENNIAGIVTERLSIDEDRVAFLPVHVVTAVDLLTYLISKKN
;
A
#
# COMPACT_ATOMS: atom_id res chain seq x y z
N MET A 1 14.63 -2.07 7.17
CA MET A 1 14.12 -1.17 6.12
C MET A 1 14.91 0.12 6.25
N SER A 2 15.94 0.28 5.43
CA SER A 2 16.88 1.41 5.50
C SER A 2 16.84 2.28 4.24
N THR A 3 15.95 1.95 3.30
CA THR A 3 15.78 2.68 2.03
C THR A 3 15.44 4.15 2.31
N PRO A 4 16.24 5.10 1.78
CA PRO A 4 15.92 6.52 1.79
C PRO A 4 14.56 6.80 1.16
N VAL A 5 13.86 7.83 1.64
CA VAL A 5 12.60 8.26 1.02
C VAL A 5 12.79 8.76 -0.41
N LEU A 6 13.93 9.38 -0.70
CA LEU A 6 14.23 9.90 -2.04
C LEU A 6 14.24 8.78 -3.09
N ASP A 7 14.92 7.67 -2.82
CA ASP A 7 14.93 6.49 -3.70
C ASP A 7 13.52 5.99 -4.02
N ALA A 8 12.61 6.01 -3.03
CA ALA A 8 11.22 5.61 -3.24
C ALA A 8 10.45 6.62 -4.12
N VAL A 9 10.71 7.92 -3.95
CA VAL A 9 10.12 8.99 -4.78
C VAL A 9 10.62 8.89 -6.23
N GLU A 10 11.91 8.64 -6.43
CA GLU A 10 12.51 8.45 -7.75
C GLU A 10 11.93 7.21 -8.44
N LEU A 11 11.84 6.09 -7.73
CA LEU A 11 11.24 4.87 -8.27
C LEU A 11 9.77 5.07 -8.67
N MET A 12 8.99 5.76 -7.85
CA MET A 12 7.60 6.16 -8.14
C MET A 12 7.53 6.99 -9.42
N LYS A 13 8.34 8.05 -9.51
CA LYS A 13 8.40 8.95 -10.67
C LYS A 13 8.81 8.23 -11.96
N GLU A 14 9.87 7.42 -11.92
CA GLU A 14 10.41 6.75 -13.11
C GLU A 14 9.43 5.76 -13.72
N ASN A 15 8.62 5.10 -12.89
CA ASN A 15 7.65 4.11 -13.34
C ASN A 15 6.22 4.66 -13.48
N GLY A 16 6.00 5.94 -13.17
CA GLY A 16 4.68 6.56 -13.25
C GLY A 16 3.69 6.04 -12.19
N PHE A 17 4.18 5.64 -11.02
CA PHE A 17 3.35 5.20 -9.89
C PHE A 17 3.35 6.26 -8.78
N ASP A 18 2.22 6.42 -8.09
CA ASP A 18 2.13 7.35 -6.96
C ASP A 18 2.32 6.70 -5.58
N GLN A 19 2.56 5.39 -5.56
CA GLN A 19 2.63 4.59 -4.34
C GLN A 19 3.40 3.28 -4.49
N LEU A 20 3.95 2.82 -3.37
CA LEU A 20 4.69 1.57 -3.28
C LEU A 20 4.32 0.80 -2.01
N PRO A 21 4.08 -0.53 -2.08
CA PRO A 21 4.03 -1.37 -0.90
C PRO A 21 5.41 -1.43 -0.25
N VAL A 22 5.43 -1.42 1.08
CA VAL A 22 6.67 -1.53 1.87
C VAL A 22 6.74 -2.92 2.48
N ILE A 23 7.79 -3.66 2.11
CA ILE A 23 8.01 -5.05 2.53
C ILE A 23 9.27 -5.21 3.37
N THR A 24 9.28 -6.22 4.23
CA THR A 24 10.50 -6.71 4.90
C THR A 24 11.42 -7.40 3.91
N ALA A 25 12.67 -7.67 4.31
CA ALA A 25 13.60 -8.49 3.53
C ALA A 25 13.08 -9.92 3.24
N LYS A 26 12.06 -10.39 3.98
CA LYS A 26 11.38 -11.66 3.75
C LYS A 26 10.13 -11.54 2.85
N GLY A 27 9.91 -10.40 2.21
CA GLY A 27 8.72 -10.14 1.37
C GLY A 27 7.45 -9.76 2.14
N ILE A 28 7.47 -9.82 3.49
CA ILE A 28 6.28 -9.57 4.32
C ILE A 28 5.88 -8.09 4.27
N LEU A 29 4.62 -7.81 3.93
CA LEU A 29 4.02 -6.48 3.88
C LEU A 29 4.01 -5.80 5.27
N ARG A 30 4.41 -4.53 5.31
CA ARG A 30 4.39 -3.68 6.53
C ARG A 30 3.66 -2.37 6.38
N GLY A 31 3.41 -1.92 5.17
CA GLY A 31 2.75 -0.65 4.94
C GLY A 31 2.74 -0.25 3.47
N ILE A 32 2.38 1.00 3.23
CA ILE A 32 2.43 1.65 1.93
C ILE A 32 3.03 3.05 2.10
N VAL A 33 3.81 3.47 1.12
CA VAL A 33 4.30 4.86 1.00
C VAL A 33 3.73 5.47 -0.27
N THR A 34 3.30 6.73 -0.21
CA THR A 34 2.74 7.45 -1.35
C THR A 34 3.39 8.82 -1.49
N LEU A 35 3.44 9.35 -2.72
CA LEU A 35 3.98 10.68 -3.00
C LEU A 35 3.26 11.76 -2.18
N GLY A 36 1.93 11.68 -2.08
CA GLY A 36 1.13 12.66 -1.33
C GLY A 36 1.46 12.69 0.17
N ASN A 37 1.70 11.53 0.78
CA ASN A 37 2.09 11.46 2.19
C ASN A 37 3.52 11.97 2.41
N VAL A 38 4.46 11.60 1.55
CA VAL A 38 5.83 12.14 1.60
C VAL A 38 5.81 13.66 1.48
N LEU A 39 5.09 14.20 0.49
CA LEU A 39 4.93 15.63 0.28
C LEU A 39 4.36 16.33 1.52
N SER A 40 3.30 15.79 2.11
CA SER A 40 2.68 16.34 3.32
C SER A 40 3.65 16.40 4.50
N LEU A 41 4.42 15.33 4.73
CA LEU A 41 5.38 15.29 5.84
C LEU A 41 6.58 16.23 5.63
N VAL A 42 7.08 16.34 4.40
CA VAL A 42 8.19 17.24 4.06
C VAL A 42 7.75 18.71 4.17
N THR A 43 6.59 19.06 3.62
CA THR A 43 6.09 20.45 3.63
C THR A 43 5.72 20.93 5.03
N THR A 44 5.37 20.03 5.94
CA THR A 44 5.13 20.35 7.36
C THR A 44 6.41 20.32 8.21
N GLY A 45 7.58 20.03 7.63
CA GLY A 45 8.86 19.95 8.33
C GLY A 45 8.97 18.76 9.29
N ARG A 46 8.06 17.79 9.20
CA ARG A 46 8.04 16.60 10.08
C ARG A 46 9.09 15.57 9.71
N VAL A 47 9.57 15.59 8.47
CA VAL A 47 10.65 14.76 7.97
C VAL A 47 11.61 15.56 7.12
N THR A 48 12.88 15.17 7.18
CA THR A 48 14.02 15.79 6.51
C THR A 48 14.52 14.90 5.37
N SER A 49 15.53 15.37 4.62
CA SER A 49 16.06 14.66 3.44
C SER A 49 16.71 13.30 3.76
N ASP A 50 17.10 13.06 5.01
CA ASP A 50 17.67 11.81 5.52
C ASP A 50 16.61 10.80 6.01
N ALA A 51 15.33 11.14 5.89
CA ALA A 51 14.24 10.25 6.29
C ALA A 51 14.27 8.93 5.51
N LYS A 52 13.89 7.86 6.19
CA LYS A 52 13.74 6.52 5.62
C LYS A 52 12.28 6.24 5.31
N VAL A 53 12.03 5.33 4.38
CA VAL A 53 10.66 4.87 4.05
C VAL A 53 9.89 4.41 5.30
N SER A 54 10.57 3.79 6.26
CA SER A 54 9.97 3.35 7.53
C SER A 54 9.41 4.47 8.40
N ASP A 55 9.91 5.69 8.23
CA ASP A 55 9.61 6.86 9.06
C ASP A 55 8.38 7.59 8.51
N VAL A 56 8.12 7.44 7.21
CA VAL A 56 7.01 8.10 6.51
C VAL A 56 5.85 7.16 6.18
N MET A 57 6.07 5.85 6.01
CA MET A 57 5.02 4.95 5.50
C MET A 57 3.77 4.90 6.38
N PHE A 58 2.61 4.68 5.76
CA PHE A 58 1.42 4.24 6.48
C PHE A 58 1.61 2.79 6.90
N ARG A 59 1.80 2.57 8.19
CA ARG A 59 2.02 1.22 8.73
C ARG A 59 0.72 0.45 8.82
N PHE A 60 0.68 -0.72 8.19
CA PHE A 60 -0.43 -1.64 8.33
C PHE A 60 -0.31 -2.37 9.67
N GLN A 61 -1.35 -2.31 10.49
CA GLN A 61 -1.41 -3.12 11.69
C GLN A 61 -2.04 -4.47 11.32
N THR A 62 -1.17 -5.45 11.15
CA THR A 62 -1.56 -6.84 10.87
C THR A 62 -1.81 -7.64 12.17
N GLY A 63 -1.70 -6.99 13.33
CA GLY A 63 -1.51 -7.66 14.62
C GLY A 63 -2.72 -7.75 15.55
N SER A 64 -3.72 -6.85 15.50
CA SER A 64 -5.04 -7.02 16.18
C SER A 64 -5.94 -5.77 16.34
N SER A 65 -5.45 -4.52 16.31
CA SER A 65 -6.29 -3.37 16.78
C SER A 65 -6.68 -2.28 15.76
N LYS A 66 -6.01 -2.15 14.61
CA LYS A 66 -6.45 -1.26 13.50
C LYS A 66 -6.30 -1.99 12.18
N LYS A 67 -7.34 -2.73 11.81
CA LYS A 67 -7.28 -3.79 10.80
C LYS A 67 -6.78 -3.27 9.46
N PHE A 68 -5.60 -3.74 9.06
CA PHE A 68 -5.28 -3.87 7.65
C PHE A 68 -6.48 -4.52 6.94
N ARG A 69 -7.03 -3.85 5.93
CA ARG A 69 -8.11 -4.39 5.10
C ARG A 69 -7.45 -5.18 3.98
N GLU A 70 -7.48 -6.50 4.14
CA GLU A 70 -6.98 -7.41 3.12
C GLU A 70 -7.84 -7.34 1.87
N ILE A 71 -7.20 -7.35 0.71
CA ILE A 71 -7.85 -7.48 -0.59
C ILE A 71 -7.27 -8.72 -1.26
N THR A 72 -8.14 -9.54 -1.81
CA THR A 72 -7.79 -10.74 -2.57
C THR A 72 -8.56 -10.72 -3.91
N PRO A 73 -8.21 -11.59 -4.88
CA PRO A 73 -8.98 -11.72 -6.12
C PRO A 73 -10.47 -12.05 -5.90
N GLU A 74 -10.82 -12.61 -4.74
CA GLU A 74 -12.18 -12.97 -4.34
C GLU A 74 -12.94 -11.81 -3.67
N THR A 75 -12.28 -10.68 -3.38
CA THR A 75 -12.92 -9.51 -2.77
C THR A 75 -14.01 -8.97 -3.71
N PRO A 76 -15.28 -8.88 -3.26
CA PRO A 76 -16.36 -8.37 -4.10
C PRO A 76 -16.14 -6.92 -4.52
N LEU A 77 -16.56 -6.56 -5.74
CA LEU A 77 -16.42 -5.20 -6.27
C LEU A 77 -17.10 -4.15 -5.38
N ALA A 78 -18.28 -4.48 -4.82
CA ALA A 78 -18.96 -3.58 -3.88
C ALA A 78 -18.14 -3.28 -2.61
N GLU A 79 -17.32 -4.24 -2.16
CA GLU A 79 -16.41 -4.01 -1.04
C GLU A 79 -15.23 -3.12 -1.46
N LEU A 80 -14.74 -3.26 -2.70
CA LEU A 80 -13.72 -2.38 -3.26
C LEU A 80 -14.24 -0.94 -3.44
N GLU A 81 -15.49 -0.77 -3.87
CA GLU A 81 -16.14 0.55 -3.95
C GLU A 81 -16.10 1.26 -2.59
N HIS A 82 -16.60 0.59 -1.55
CA HIS A 82 -16.58 1.13 -0.18
C HIS A 82 -15.16 1.32 0.36
N PHE A 83 -14.21 0.47 -0.04
CA PHE A 83 -12.81 0.61 0.32
C PHE A 83 -12.22 1.92 -0.22
N PHE A 84 -12.47 2.24 -1.49
CA PHE A 84 -11.91 3.43 -2.14
C PHE A 84 -12.55 4.77 -1.72
N GLU A 85 -13.66 4.75 -0.97
CA GLU A 85 -14.22 5.97 -0.35
C GLU A 85 -13.23 6.64 0.61
N ASN A 86 -12.37 5.86 1.26
CA ASN A 86 -11.46 6.34 2.31
C ASN A 86 -9.99 5.94 2.08
N ASN A 87 -9.69 5.21 1.00
CA ASN A 87 -8.35 4.71 0.71
C ASN A 87 -7.99 5.04 -0.74
N ILE A 88 -6.77 5.52 -0.95
CA ILE A 88 -6.27 5.85 -2.29
C ILE A 88 -5.80 4.62 -3.08
N ALA A 89 -5.43 3.55 -2.37
CA ALA A 89 -5.06 2.28 -2.95
C ALA A 89 -5.20 1.11 -1.98
N GLY A 90 -5.41 -0.05 -2.59
CA GLY A 90 -5.45 -1.35 -1.94
C GLY A 90 -4.24 -2.19 -2.35
N ILE A 91 -3.81 -3.07 -1.46
CA ILE A 91 -2.78 -4.06 -1.75
C ILE A 91 -3.47 -5.41 -1.84
N VAL A 92 -3.41 -6.03 -3.01
CA VAL A 92 -3.84 -7.41 -3.20
C VAL A 92 -2.77 -8.31 -2.59
N THR A 93 -3.16 -9.22 -1.70
CA THR A 93 -2.20 -10.04 -0.96
C THR A 93 -2.51 -11.52 -1.02
N GLU A 94 -1.45 -12.32 -0.97
CA GLU A 94 -1.51 -13.74 -0.60
C GLU A 94 -1.15 -13.91 0.87
N ARG A 95 -1.77 -14.91 1.51
CA ARG A 95 -1.49 -15.28 2.90
C ARG A 95 -0.37 -16.32 2.95
N LEU A 96 0.67 -16.02 3.72
CA LEU A 96 1.74 -16.95 4.06
C LEU A 96 1.60 -17.39 5.52
N SER A 97 1.37 -18.67 5.76
CA SER A 97 1.40 -19.22 7.12
C SER A 97 2.83 -19.16 7.67
N ILE A 98 3.00 -18.51 8.82
CA ILE A 98 4.28 -18.49 9.55
C ILE A 98 4.29 -19.61 10.61
N ASP A 99 3.18 -19.76 11.32
CA ASP A 99 2.87 -20.84 12.27
C ASP A 99 1.34 -20.95 12.45
N GLU A 100 0.87 -21.81 13.37
CA GLU A 100 -0.55 -22.14 13.57
C GLU A 100 -1.45 -20.90 13.78
N ASP A 101 -0.93 -19.84 14.41
CA ASP A 101 -1.72 -18.66 14.80
C ASP A 101 -1.35 -17.39 14.02
N ARG A 102 -0.24 -17.41 13.26
CA ARG A 102 0.28 -16.20 12.60
C ARG A 102 0.35 -16.34 11.09
N VAL A 103 -0.26 -15.36 10.43
CA VAL A 103 -0.22 -15.17 8.99
C VAL A 103 0.58 -13.92 8.64
N ALA A 104 1.47 -14.04 7.65
CA ALA A 104 2.06 -12.92 6.93
C ALA A 104 1.28 -12.64 5.65
N PHE A 105 1.33 -11.40 5.19
CA PHE A 105 0.77 -11.00 3.90
C PHE A 105 1.91 -10.73 2.92
N LEU A 106 1.85 -11.35 1.75
CA LEU A 106 2.74 -11.10 0.62
C LEU A 106 1.99 -10.23 -0.39
N PRO A 107 2.50 -9.03 -0.73
CA PRO A 107 1.84 -8.19 -1.72
C PRO A 107 2.06 -8.76 -3.12
N VAL A 108 0.97 -8.88 -3.88
CA VAL A 108 0.97 -9.36 -5.26
C VAL A 108 0.73 -8.20 -6.22
N HIS A 109 -0.26 -7.35 -5.92
CA HIS A 109 -0.62 -6.20 -6.75
C HIS A 109 -1.01 -4.98 -5.90
N VAL A 110 -0.98 -3.82 -6.55
CA VAL A 110 -1.60 -2.58 -6.05
C VAL A 110 -2.82 -2.32 -6.93
N VAL A 111 -3.94 -1.99 -6.31
CA VAL A 111 -5.19 -1.65 -7.00
C VAL A 111 -5.68 -0.28 -6.54
N THR A 112 -6.26 0.50 -7.45
CA THR A 112 -6.73 1.86 -7.22
C THR A 112 -8.19 2.03 -7.64
N ALA A 113 -8.79 3.16 -7.24
CA ALA A 113 -10.12 3.54 -7.71
C ALA A 113 -10.18 3.67 -9.24
N VAL A 114 -9.07 4.04 -9.90
CA VAL A 114 -8.97 4.14 -11.36
C VAL A 114 -9.09 2.76 -12.00
N ASP A 115 -8.45 1.74 -11.42
CA ASP A 115 -8.55 0.36 -11.92
C ASP A 115 -9.97 -0.16 -11.83
N LEU A 116 -10.63 0.06 -10.67
CA LEU A 116 -12.04 -0.32 -10.47
C LEU A 116 -12.96 0.41 -11.46
N LEU A 117 -12.77 1.72 -11.63
CA LEU A 117 -13.56 2.52 -12.57
C LEU A 117 -13.39 2.02 -14.01
N THR A 118 -12.14 1.79 -14.42
CA THR A 118 -11.81 1.30 -15.76
C THR A 118 -12.45 -0.05 -16.01
N TYR A 119 -12.38 -0.96 -15.05
CA TYR A 119 -13.05 -2.26 -15.11
C TYR A 119 -14.57 -2.11 -15.27
N LEU A 120 -15.23 -1.33 -14.42
CA LEU A 120 -16.69 -1.13 -14.45
C LEU A 120 -17.18 -0.52 -15.77
N ILE A 121 -16.41 0.41 -16.34
CA ILE A 121 -16.71 1.00 -17.66
C ILE A 121 -16.55 -0.06 -18.76
N SER A 122 -15.45 -0.82 -18.75
CA SER A 122 -15.20 -1.85 -19.77
C SER A 122 -16.22 -2.99 -19.77
N LYS A 123 -16.83 -3.31 -18.63
CA LYS A 123 -17.84 -4.38 -18.48
C LYS A 123 -19.27 -3.97 -18.84
N LYS A 124 -19.54 -2.66 -18.92
CA LYS A 124 -20.87 -2.14 -19.29
C LYS A 124 -21.11 -2.10 -20.81
N ASN A 125 -20.13 -2.54 -21.61
CA ASN A 125 -20.25 -2.72 -23.06
C ASN A 125 -20.26 -4.21 -23.41
#